data_AF-A0A927ZHT2-F1
#
_entry.id   AF-A0A927ZHT2-F1
#
_cell.length_a   1.000
_cell.length_b   1.000
_cell.length_c   1.000
_cell.angle_alpha   90.00
_cell.angle_beta   90.00
_cell.angle_gamma   90.00
#
_symmetry.space_group_name_H-M   'P 1'
#
loop_
_entity.id
_entity.type
_entity.pdbx_description
1 polymer ?
#
loop_
_entity_poly.entity_id
_entity_poly.type
_entity_poly.pdbx_seq_one_letter_code
_entity_poly.pdbx_strand_id
1 'polypeptide(L)'
;MSKVFVVPDIHLKPWIFDEAEKQMATGNFDTVVLLGDLVDDWDQQENIDLYKNTFDAAISFINRHQNVLYCYGNHDVSYEWEALETGYSYSARETVLAGMEELKRILPDGNIAFVHRIDKVLFSHAGLTEAFLNHFFPDYKGKFNDLINEINMLGKDEMWCDASPIWARPQDGRVKLYPEGFMQVVGHTPVKKTDYFKGFLTVDNFSTYQDGTPIGDQRFVWVDTTCSQWGYVDQGNTPEIPMDKKSDIRNYNVGDWVLFRLKALDSEEDEYHEGVVEIIDRYRDGRSSIDVMCKNIFIKHVPLENVIELMTVGINGDSCLLPPRWEKIPGKIVERQ
;
A
#
# COMPACT_ATOMS: atom_id res chain seq x y z
N MET A 1 -22.40 -4.62 8.75
CA MET A 1 -21.32 -4.47 7.76
C MET A 1 -20.74 -3.11 8.03
N SER A 2 -19.44 -3.01 8.32
CA SER A 2 -18.77 -1.72 8.47
C SER A 2 -17.98 -1.48 7.19
N LYS A 3 -18.55 -0.66 6.32
CA LYS A 3 -17.98 -0.31 5.01
C LYS A 3 -17.16 0.97 5.15
N VAL A 4 -15.87 0.85 4.89
CA VAL A 4 -14.89 1.92 5.04
C VAL A 4 -14.57 2.51 3.67
N PHE A 5 -14.61 3.83 3.53
CA PHE A 5 -14.01 4.55 2.41
C PHE A 5 -12.56 4.87 2.76
N VAL A 6 -11.62 4.60 1.85
CA VAL A 6 -10.20 4.81 2.10
C VAL A 6 -9.68 5.96 1.24
N VAL A 7 -9.12 6.99 1.88
CA VAL A 7 -8.37 8.06 1.22
C VAL A 7 -6.88 7.72 1.34
N PRO A 8 -6.18 7.52 0.22
CA PRO A 8 -4.74 7.23 0.21
C PRO A 8 -3.88 8.43 0.65
N ASP A 9 -2.57 8.30 0.47
CA ASP A 9 -1.54 9.33 0.64
C ASP A 9 -1.90 10.60 -0.13
N ILE A 10 -1.85 11.74 0.56
CA ILE A 10 -2.45 12.98 0.08
C ILE A 10 -1.41 13.89 -0.55
N HIS A 11 -0.21 14.00 0.04
CA HIS A 11 0.95 14.75 -0.44
C HIS A 11 0.56 16.09 -1.10
N LEU A 12 0.02 17.02 -0.30
CA LEU A 12 -0.35 18.37 -0.75
C LEU A 12 -1.36 18.44 -1.92
N LYS A 13 -2.25 17.44 -2.05
CA LYS A 13 -3.33 17.41 -3.06
C LYS A 13 -4.69 17.73 -2.41
N PRO A 14 -5.01 19.00 -2.07
CA PRO A 14 -6.28 19.35 -1.42
C PRO A 14 -7.51 18.94 -2.23
N TRP A 15 -7.38 18.88 -3.56
CA TRP A 15 -8.44 18.44 -4.47
C TRP A 15 -8.86 16.97 -4.28
N ILE A 16 -8.04 16.14 -3.61
CA ILE A 16 -8.37 14.74 -3.31
C ILE A 16 -9.64 14.64 -2.47
N PHE A 17 -9.86 15.60 -1.57
CA PHE A 17 -11.04 15.64 -0.71
C PHE A 17 -12.32 15.96 -1.51
N ASP A 18 -12.24 16.85 -2.48
CA ASP A 18 -13.38 17.15 -3.37
C ASP A 18 -13.73 15.93 -4.23
N GLU A 19 -12.73 15.17 -4.69
CA GLU A 19 -12.98 13.93 -5.44
C GLU A 19 -13.53 12.83 -4.52
N ALA A 20 -12.99 12.70 -3.31
CA ALA A 20 -13.53 11.77 -2.31
C ALA A 20 -15.01 12.04 -2.02
N GLU A 21 -15.42 13.31 -1.85
CA GLU A 21 -16.83 13.68 -1.65
C GLU A 21 -17.73 13.25 -2.82
N LYS A 22 -17.29 13.47 -4.07
CA LYS A 22 -18.04 13.05 -5.26
C LYS A 22 -18.23 11.53 -5.29
N GLN A 23 -17.18 10.79 -4.99
CA GLN A 23 -17.20 9.32 -5.00
C GLN A 23 -18.03 8.78 -3.84
N MET A 24 -17.89 9.37 -2.65
CA MET A 24 -18.67 9.02 -1.47
C MET A 24 -20.17 9.23 -1.69
N ALA A 25 -20.58 10.25 -2.45
CA ALA A 25 -21.99 10.48 -2.78
C ALA A 25 -22.65 9.36 -3.60
N THR A 26 -21.87 8.45 -4.19
CA THR A 26 -22.38 7.31 -4.97
C THR A 26 -22.68 6.07 -4.11
N GLY A 27 -22.26 6.06 -2.85
CA GLY A 27 -22.38 4.92 -1.94
C GLY A 27 -22.68 5.33 -0.50
N ASN A 28 -22.84 4.34 0.37
CA ASN A 28 -22.94 4.56 1.81
C ASN A 28 -21.71 3.97 2.48
N PHE A 29 -21.03 4.78 3.28
CA PHE A 29 -19.82 4.41 4.01
C PHE A 29 -20.01 4.77 5.48
N ASP A 30 -19.69 3.84 6.38
CA ASP A 30 -19.85 3.99 7.83
C ASP A 30 -18.66 4.72 8.46
N THR A 31 -17.51 4.70 7.78
CA THR A 31 -16.25 5.26 8.26
C THR A 31 -15.41 5.71 7.07
N VAL A 32 -14.69 6.82 7.23
CA VAL A 32 -13.61 7.21 6.31
C VAL A 32 -12.28 7.03 7.02
N VAL A 33 -11.30 6.44 6.34
CA VAL A 33 -9.92 6.35 6.85
C VAL A 33 -9.01 7.13 5.91
N LEU A 34 -8.30 8.11 6.46
CA LEU A 34 -7.22 8.85 5.81
C LEU A 34 -5.90 8.16 6.16
N LEU A 35 -5.10 7.75 5.18
CA LEU A 35 -3.85 6.99 5.42
C LEU A 35 -2.62 7.85 5.71
N GLY A 36 -2.80 9.16 5.89
CA GLY A 36 -1.75 10.08 6.28
C GLY A 36 -1.00 10.66 5.09
N ASP A 37 0.22 11.10 5.36
CA ASP A 37 1.08 11.83 4.44
C ASP A 37 0.30 12.97 3.79
N LEU A 38 -0.18 13.87 4.64
CA LEU A 38 -0.93 15.06 4.21
C LEU A 38 -0.02 16.07 3.51
N VAL A 39 1.24 16.09 3.92
CA VAL A 39 2.23 17.10 3.59
C VAL A 39 3.31 16.57 2.67
N ASP A 40 4.14 17.51 2.20
CA ASP A 40 5.28 17.30 1.30
C ASP A 40 4.89 16.77 -0.09
N ASP A 41 5.38 17.43 -1.12
CA ASP A 41 5.31 16.97 -2.51
C ASP A 41 6.47 17.60 -3.29
N TRP A 42 6.69 17.12 -4.50
CA TRP A 42 7.79 17.55 -5.36
C TRP A 42 7.82 19.08 -5.56
N ASP A 43 8.98 19.67 -5.24
CA ASP A 43 9.28 21.08 -5.44
C ASP A 43 8.28 22.06 -4.77
N GLN A 44 7.55 21.60 -3.73
CA GLN A 44 6.56 22.40 -2.99
C GLN A 44 7.06 22.94 -1.64
N GLN A 45 8.33 22.72 -1.28
CA GLN A 45 8.83 23.01 0.08
C GLN A 45 8.58 24.46 0.51
N GLU A 46 8.65 25.43 -0.40
CA GLU A 46 8.43 26.85 -0.08
C GLU A 46 6.98 27.31 -0.30
N ASN A 47 6.06 26.43 -0.70
CA ASN A 47 4.68 26.76 -1.03
C ASN A 47 3.76 26.73 0.19
N ILE A 48 3.98 27.63 1.15
CA ILE A 48 3.26 27.67 2.43
C ILE A 48 1.73 27.76 2.25
N ASP A 49 1.27 28.49 1.24
CA ASP A 49 -0.16 28.59 0.93
C ASP A 49 -0.76 27.23 0.56
N LEU A 50 -0.02 26.37 -0.16
CA LEU A 50 -0.49 25.01 -0.49
C LEU A 50 -0.56 24.11 0.75
N TYR A 51 0.41 24.18 1.66
CA TYR A 51 0.32 23.47 2.95
C TYR A 51 -0.93 23.89 3.71
N LYS A 52 -1.14 25.21 3.85
CA LYS A 52 -2.32 25.75 4.53
C LYS A 52 -3.62 25.29 3.85
N ASN A 53 -3.71 25.41 2.52
CA ASN A 53 -4.89 24.99 1.77
C ASN A 53 -5.16 23.49 1.92
N THR A 54 -4.12 22.67 2.04
CA THR A 54 -4.24 21.22 2.24
C THR A 54 -4.80 20.90 3.63
N PHE A 55 -4.32 21.56 4.68
CA PHE A 55 -4.90 21.44 6.02
C PHE A 55 -6.33 21.97 6.07
N ASP A 56 -6.61 23.13 5.48
CA ASP A 56 -7.96 23.71 5.44
C ASP A 56 -8.95 22.76 4.75
N ALA A 57 -8.53 22.11 3.64
CA ALA A 57 -9.33 21.10 2.95
C ALA A 57 -9.56 19.85 3.82
N ALA A 58 -8.53 19.32 4.47
CA ALA A 58 -8.64 18.16 5.37
C ALA A 58 -9.56 18.44 6.56
N ILE A 59 -9.39 19.59 7.21
CA ILE A 59 -10.23 20.04 8.33
C ILE A 59 -11.68 20.23 7.89
N SER A 60 -11.91 20.84 6.72
CA SER A 60 -13.26 21.01 6.17
C SER A 60 -13.91 19.66 5.89
N PHE A 61 -13.18 18.73 5.29
CA PHE A 61 -13.63 17.37 5.03
C PHE A 61 -13.99 16.64 6.33
N ILE A 62 -13.09 16.62 7.32
CA ILE A 62 -13.32 15.97 8.62
C ILE A 62 -14.57 16.52 9.31
N ASN A 63 -14.77 17.84 9.32
CA ASN A 63 -15.94 18.45 9.96
C ASN A 63 -17.28 18.12 9.28
N ARG A 64 -17.27 17.66 8.01
CA ARG A 64 -18.48 17.24 7.29
C ARG A 64 -18.86 15.79 7.51
N HIS A 65 -17.95 14.96 8.04
CA HIS A 65 -18.14 13.51 8.19
C HIS A 65 -18.14 13.11 9.67
N GLN A 66 -19.08 12.26 10.06
CA GLN A 66 -19.27 11.92 11.49
C GLN A 66 -18.22 10.95 12.04
N ASN A 67 -17.57 10.17 11.18
CA ASN A 67 -16.68 9.10 11.59
C ASN A 67 -15.47 9.00 10.67
N VAL A 68 -14.45 9.80 10.96
CA VAL A 68 -13.18 9.83 10.24
C VAL A 68 -12.07 9.35 11.16
N LEU A 69 -11.22 8.47 10.65
CA LEU A 69 -9.97 8.04 11.27
C LEU A 69 -8.80 8.56 10.42
N TYR A 70 -7.75 9.03 11.08
CA TYR A 70 -6.53 9.51 10.45
C TYR A 70 -5.34 8.66 10.92
N CYS A 71 -4.61 8.08 9.97
CA CYS A 71 -3.34 7.43 10.22
C CYS A 71 -2.21 8.45 10.10
N TYR A 72 -1.28 8.49 11.05
CA TYR A 72 -0.03 9.22 10.85
C TYR A 72 0.80 8.56 9.75
N GLY A 73 1.25 9.33 8.77
CA GLY A 73 2.31 8.96 7.85
C GLY A 73 3.68 9.46 8.32
N ASN A 74 4.74 9.00 7.64
CA ASN A 74 6.10 9.40 8.00
C ASN A 74 6.34 10.89 7.75
N HIS A 75 5.74 11.47 6.70
CA HIS A 75 5.88 12.89 6.43
C HIS A 75 5.18 13.75 7.48
N ASP A 76 4.02 13.32 7.98
CA ASP A 76 3.26 14.07 8.99
C ASP A 76 4.06 14.25 10.30
N VAL A 77 4.64 13.15 10.80
CA VAL A 77 5.36 13.14 12.09
C VAL A 77 6.79 13.65 11.98
N SER A 78 7.35 13.69 10.77
CA SER A 78 8.70 14.22 10.51
C SER A 78 8.89 15.63 11.08
N TYR A 79 7.84 16.46 11.05
CA TYR A 79 7.82 17.84 11.52
C TYR A 79 7.85 17.97 13.04
N GLU A 80 7.06 17.15 13.73
CA GLU A 80 7.05 17.09 15.21
C GLU A 80 8.37 16.52 15.74
N TRP A 81 8.94 15.56 15.02
CA TRP A 81 10.15 14.86 15.42
C TRP A 81 11.45 15.50 14.93
N GLU A 82 11.37 16.54 14.10
CA GLU A 82 12.50 17.13 13.39
C GLU A 82 13.37 16.04 12.74
N ALA A 83 12.71 15.06 12.13
CA ALA A 83 13.33 13.95 11.44
C ALA A 83 13.29 14.25 9.95
N LEU A 84 14.42 14.61 9.36
CA LEU A 84 14.46 15.12 8.00
C LEU A 84 14.15 14.02 6.99
N GLU A 85 12.95 14.08 6.44
CA GLU A 85 12.50 13.25 5.33
C GLU A 85 12.69 13.98 3.99
N THR A 86 12.69 13.23 2.89
CA THR A 86 12.60 13.80 1.56
C THR A 86 11.37 14.72 1.46
N GLY A 87 11.52 15.89 0.86
CA GLY A 87 10.42 16.86 0.78
C GLY A 87 10.18 17.71 2.04
N TYR A 88 10.83 17.41 3.18
CA TYR A 88 10.69 18.21 4.41
C TYR A 88 10.95 19.70 4.18
N SER A 89 10.05 20.54 4.66
CA SER A 89 10.16 22.00 4.57
C SER A 89 10.38 22.68 5.92
N TYR A 90 11.56 23.28 6.10
CA TYR A 90 11.80 24.13 7.27
C TYR A 90 10.83 25.31 7.33
N SER A 91 10.52 25.90 6.17
CA SER A 91 9.61 27.06 6.05
C SER A 91 8.17 26.71 6.42
N ALA A 92 7.72 25.48 6.14
CA ALA A 92 6.36 25.03 6.43
C ALA A 92 6.17 24.45 7.82
N ARG A 93 7.23 24.24 8.60
CA ARG A 93 7.15 23.54 9.90
C ARG A 93 6.09 24.10 10.84
N GLU A 94 6.02 25.43 11.00
CA GLU A 94 5.01 26.04 11.87
C GLU A 94 3.58 25.79 11.36
N THR A 95 3.39 25.85 10.04
CA THR A 95 2.09 25.56 9.39
C THR A 95 1.70 24.10 9.59
N VAL A 96 2.63 23.16 9.42
CA VAL A 96 2.38 21.73 9.62
C VAL A 96 2.03 21.43 11.06
N LEU A 97 2.82 21.91 12.02
CA LEU A 97 2.55 21.69 13.44
C LEU A 97 1.20 22.27 13.86
N ALA A 98 0.87 23.49 13.43
CA ALA A 98 -0.43 24.10 13.72
C ALA A 98 -1.59 23.30 13.10
N GLY A 99 -1.43 22.82 11.85
CA GLY A 99 -2.41 22.00 11.17
C GLY A 99 -2.63 20.65 11.87
N MET A 100 -1.56 19.95 12.24
CA MET A 100 -1.64 18.67 12.95
C MET A 100 -2.28 18.81 14.34
N GLU A 101 -1.96 19.87 15.07
CA GLU A 101 -2.62 20.16 16.36
C GLU A 101 -4.11 20.44 16.19
N GLU A 102 -4.51 21.13 15.13
CA GLU A 102 -5.93 21.34 14.83
C GLU A 102 -6.64 20.03 14.46
N LEU A 103 -6.00 19.14 13.69
CA LEU A 103 -6.53 17.80 13.41
C LEU A 103 -6.74 17.00 14.70
N LYS A 104 -5.75 16.99 15.60
CA LYS A 104 -5.85 16.36 16.93
C LYS A 104 -7.00 16.95 17.76
N ARG A 105 -7.30 18.24 17.61
CA ARG A 105 -8.36 18.94 18.35
C ARG A 105 -9.77 18.62 17.84
N ILE A 106 -9.95 18.46 16.53
CA ILE A 106 -11.28 18.26 15.92
C ILE A 106 -11.67 16.78 15.84
N LEU A 107 -10.69 15.88 15.73
CA LEU A 107 -10.95 14.44 15.73
C LEU A 107 -11.22 13.96 17.16
N PRO A 108 -12.16 13.01 17.37
CA PRO A 108 -12.33 12.37 18.66
C PRO A 108 -11.04 11.70 19.17
N ASP A 109 -10.91 11.59 20.50
CA ASP A 109 -9.79 10.88 21.11
C ASP A 109 -9.64 9.46 20.53
N GLY A 110 -8.44 9.15 20.03
CA GLY A 110 -8.14 7.86 19.40
C GLY A 110 -8.48 7.77 17.91
N ASN A 111 -9.12 8.78 17.30
CA ASN A 111 -9.36 8.82 15.85
C ASN A 111 -8.16 9.33 15.04
N ILE A 112 -7.07 9.72 15.68
CA ILE A 112 -5.78 9.99 15.06
C ILE A 112 -4.72 9.12 15.73
N ALA A 113 -4.07 8.24 14.96
CA ALA A 113 -3.21 7.18 15.49
C ALA A 113 -2.24 6.63 14.42
N PHE A 114 -1.29 5.78 14.79
CA PHE A 114 -0.44 5.09 13.81
C PHE A 114 -1.15 3.89 13.17
N VAL A 115 -1.92 3.14 13.98
CA VAL A 115 -2.66 1.96 13.55
C VAL A 115 -4.10 2.03 14.07
N HIS A 116 -5.06 1.99 13.14
CA HIS A 116 -6.46 1.81 13.43
C HIS A 116 -6.87 0.36 13.20
N ARG A 117 -7.80 -0.14 14.02
CA ARG A 117 -8.40 -1.46 13.85
C ARG A 117 -9.91 -1.34 13.74
N ILE A 118 -10.47 -1.93 12.68
CA ILE A 118 -11.91 -2.14 12.52
C ILE A 118 -12.13 -3.61 12.19
N ASP A 119 -12.88 -4.33 13.02
CA ASP A 119 -13.10 -5.78 12.90
C ASP A 119 -11.78 -6.58 12.73
N LYS A 120 -11.55 -7.18 11.56
CA LYS A 120 -10.34 -7.95 11.17
C LYS A 120 -9.47 -7.22 10.15
N VAL A 121 -9.59 -5.90 10.08
CA VAL A 121 -8.81 -5.04 9.21
C VAL A 121 -8.01 -4.04 10.02
N LEU A 122 -6.72 -3.91 9.71
CA LEU A 122 -5.86 -2.84 10.18
C LEU A 122 -5.71 -1.78 9.10
N PHE A 123 -5.68 -0.52 9.52
CA PHE A 123 -5.33 0.61 8.67
C PHE A 123 -4.13 1.30 9.31
N SER A 124 -3.10 1.52 8.52
CA SER A 124 -1.89 2.22 8.92
C SER A 124 -1.21 2.74 7.67
N HIS A 125 -0.38 3.75 7.80
CA HIS A 125 0.27 4.34 6.65
C HIS A 125 1.09 3.32 5.82
N ALA A 126 1.87 2.45 6.45
CA ALA A 126 2.80 1.56 5.74
C ALA A 126 2.66 0.07 6.09
N GLY A 127 2.06 -0.27 7.24
CA GLY A 127 1.73 -1.65 7.63
C GLY A 127 2.44 -2.12 8.90
N LEU A 128 1.72 -2.87 9.74
CA LEU A 128 2.24 -3.45 10.97
C LEU A 128 2.96 -4.77 10.68
N THR A 129 4.26 -4.83 10.94
CA THR A 129 5.11 -5.98 10.60
C THR A 129 5.42 -6.88 11.79
N GLU A 130 5.66 -8.17 11.53
CA GLU A 130 6.19 -9.10 12.55
C GLU A 130 7.56 -8.66 13.06
N ALA A 131 8.40 -8.09 12.19
CA ALA A 131 9.75 -7.64 12.56
C ALA A 131 9.70 -6.52 13.61
N PHE A 132 8.81 -5.54 13.42
CA PHE A 132 8.58 -4.46 14.38
C PHE A 132 8.07 -5.00 15.72
N LEU A 133 7.07 -5.87 15.69
CA LEU A 133 6.51 -6.50 16.89
C LEU A 133 7.55 -7.32 17.65
N ASN A 134 8.32 -8.15 16.96
CA ASN A 134 9.35 -8.98 17.60
C ASN A 134 10.48 -8.13 18.21
N HIS A 135 10.72 -6.94 17.69
CA HIS A 135 11.76 -6.05 18.22
C HIS A 135 11.28 -5.28 19.45
N PHE A 136 10.13 -4.61 19.37
CA PHE A 136 9.65 -3.72 20.43
C PHE A 136 8.73 -4.41 21.45
N PHE A 137 8.12 -5.54 21.08
CA PHE A 137 7.17 -6.29 21.91
C PHE A 137 7.43 -7.82 21.92
N PRO A 138 8.70 -8.30 22.08
CA PRO A 138 9.08 -9.71 21.90
C PRO A 138 8.31 -10.71 22.79
N ASP A 139 7.91 -10.28 23.98
CA ASP A 139 7.26 -11.12 25.00
C ASP A 139 5.81 -10.70 25.28
N TYR A 140 5.19 -9.95 24.37
CA TYR A 140 3.84 -9.45 24.59
C TYR A 140 2.82 -10.61 24.62
N LYS A 141 2.11 -10.73 25.75
CA LYS A 141 1.11 -11.78 26.02
C LYS A 141 -0.29 -11.21 26.32
N GLY A 142 -0.45 -9.90 26.19
CA GLY A 142 -1.71 -9.21 26.44
C GLY A 142 -2.73 -9.43 25.32
N LYS A 143 -3.86 -8.73 25.41
CA LYS A 143 -4.87 -8.77 24.35
C LYS A 143 -4.40 -7.94 23.17
N PHE A 144 -4.82 -8.33 21.97
CA PHE A 144 -4.44 -7.63 20.75
C PHE A 144 -4.90 -6.16 20.71
N ASN A 145 -6.06 -5.81 21.28
CA ASN A 145 -6.48 -4.40 21.36
C ASN A 145 -5.57 -3.55 22.26
N ASP A 146 -5.12 -4.13 23.37
CA ASP A 146 -4.22 -3.43 24.29
C ASP A 146 -2.86 -3.20 23.60
N LEU A 147 -2.42 -4.14 22.75
CA LEU A 147 -1.21 -4.01 21.94
C LEU A 147 -1.28 -2.87 20.94
N ILE A 148 -2.42 -2.73 20.24
CA ILE A 148 -2.63 -1.60 19.31
C ILE A 148 -2.57 -0.28 20.07
N ASN A 149 -3.16 -0.21 21.27
CA ASN A 149 -3.06 0.98 22.10
C ASN A 149 -1.61 1.27 22.51
N GLU A 150 -0.83 0.26 22.90
CA GLU A 150 0.59 0.42 23.24
C GLU A 150 1.43 0.88 22.02
N ILE A 151 1.19 0.32 20.84
CA ILE A 151 1.84 0.75 19.59
C ILE A 151 1.52 2.21 19.30
N ASN A 152 0.26 2.62 19.47
CA ASN A 152 -0.16 4.00 19.22
C ASN A 152 0.39 5.04 20.22
N MET A 153 1.06 4.58 21.28
CA MET A 153 1.75 5.44 22.26
C MET A 153 3.26 5.56 22.02
N LEU A 154 3.80 4.86 21.01
CA LEU A 154 5.23 4.90 20.70
C LEU A 154 5.67 6.24 20.10
N GLY A 155 6.95 6.55 20.27
CA GLY A 155 7.55 7.80 19.80
C GLY A 155 8.50 7.60 18.63
N LYS A 156 9.28 8.65 18.35
CA LYS A 156 10.29 8.70 17.29
C LYS A 156 11.26 7.52 17.33
N ASP A 157 11.76 7.17 18.52
CA ASP A 157 12.84 6.19 18.67
C ASP A 157 12.42 4.79 18.20
N GLU A 158 11.13 4.45 18.34
CA GLU A 158 10.58 3.19 17.85
C GLU A 158 10.01 3.29 16.43
N MET A 159 9.26 4.37 16.15
CA MET A 159 8.52 4.52 14.89
C MET A 159 9.41 4.96 13.72
N TRP A 160 10.55 5.59 13.93
CA TRP A 160 11.42 6.06 12.84
C TRP A 160 12.38 4.96 12.34
N CYS A 161 11.82 3.82 11.95
CA CYS A 161 12.57 2.68 11.39
C CYS A 161 11.81 1.94 10.28
N ASP A 162 12.54 1.30 9.36
CA ASP A 162 12.01 0.65 8.13
C ASP A 162 10.94 -0.43 8.35
N ALA A 163 10.88 -1.01 9.56
CA ALA A 163 9.91 -2.05 9.89
C ALA A 163 8.59 -1.49 10.44
N SER A 164 8.56 -0.20 10.78
CA SER A 164 7.47 0.44 11.52
C SER A 164 6.19 0.60 10.68
N PRO A 165 5.04 0.81 11.34
CA PRO A 165 3.76 1.12 10.68
C PRO A 165 3.74 2.34 9.77
N ILE A 166 4.79 3.17 9.76
CA ILE A 166 4.90 4.37 8.92
C ILE A 166 6.01 4.27 7.86
N TRP A 167 6.76 3.16 7.81
CA TRP A 167 7.89 3.01 6.88
C TRP A 167 7.95 1.67 6.15
N ALA A 168 7.20 0.67 6.62
CA ALA A 168 7.21 -0.66 6.03
C ALA A 168 6.85 -0.65 4.54
N ARG A 169 7.53 -1.48 3.75
CA ARG A 169 7.28 -1.62 2.29
C ARG A 169 6.91 -3.06 1.93
N PRO A 170 5.75 -3.58 2.36
CA PRO A 170 5.37 -4.98 2.15
C PRO A 170 5.14 -5.38 0.69
N GLN A 171 5.06 -4.41 -0.22
CA GLN A 171 4.85 -4.57 -1.66
C GLN A 171 5.91 -5.46 -2.34
N ASP A 172 7.13 -5.53 -1.79
CA ASP A 172 8.21 -6.40 -2.30
C ASP A 172 8.00 -7.90 -2.02
N GLY A 173 7.04 -8.23 -1.15
CA GLY A 173 6.64 -9.57 -0.76
C GLY A 173 7.57 -10.31 0.21
N ARG A 174 8.62 -9.66 0.72
CA ARG A 174 9.58 -10.20 1.70
C ARG A 174 9.17 -9.89 3.14
N VAL A 175 8.40 -8.84 3.35
CA VAL A 175 7.91 -8.44 4.67
C VAL A 175 6.76 -9.35 5.12
N LYS A 176 6.82 -9.80 6.38
CA LYS A 176 5.72 -10.50 7.04
C LYS A 176 4.91 -9.52 7.88
N LEU A 177 3.61 -9.53 7.65
CA LEU A 177 2.65 -8.66 8.34
C LEU A 177 2.11 -9.34 9.60
N TYR A 178 1.85 -8.53 10.62
CA TYR A 178 1.27 -8.95 11.89
C TYR A 178 -0.06 -8.23 12.17
N PRO A 179 -1.08 -8.92 12.70
CA PRO A 179 -1.12 -10.36 12.95
C PRO A 179 -1.48 -11.13 11.67
N GLU A 180 -1.10 -12.40 11.64
CA GLU A 180 -1.53 -13.31 10.56
C GLU A 180 -3.06 -13.42 10.51
N GLY A 181 -3.61 -13.44 9.28
CA GLY A 181 -5.04 -13.60 9.04
C GLY A 181 -5.88 -12.32 9.18
N PHE A 182 -5.24 -11.17 9.44
CA PHE A 182 -5.86 -9.86 9.30
C PHE A 182 -5.57 -9.29 7.92
N MET A 183 -6.54 -8.54 7.39
CA MET A 183 -6.29 -7.67 6.25
C MET A 183 -5.61 -6.40 6.73
N GLN A 184 -4.60 -5.90 6.03
CA GLN A 184 -4.04 -4.56 6.29
C GLN A 184 -4.26 -3.66 5.08
N VAL A 185 -4.66 -2.41 5.29
CA VAL A 185 -4.79 -1.41 4.24
C VAL A 185 -3.70 -0.37 4.45
N VAL A 186 -2.86 -0.19 3.44
CA VAL A 186 -1.61 0.58 3.53
C VAL A 186 -1.42 1.51 2.32
N GLY A 187 -0.75 2.62 2.55
CA GLY A 187 -0.27 3.59 1.57
C GLY A 187 1.25 3.52 1.41
N HIS A 188 1.92 4.65 1.55
CA HIS A 188 3.37 4.89 1.66
C HIS A 188 4.23 4.58 0.42
N THR A 189 3.93 3.48 -0.27
CA THR A 189 4.68 3.05 -1.44
C THR A 189 3.83 3.25 -2.67
N PRO A 190 4.18 4.22 -3.55
CA PRO A 190 3.42 4.51 -4.75
C PRO A 190 3.23 3.29 -5.64
N VAL A 191 2.00 3.07 -6.08
CA VAL A 191 1.61 1.97 -6.97
C VAL A 191 0.82 2.49 -8.17
N LYS A 192 0.99 1.81 -9.31
CA LYS A 192 0.25 2.14 -10.55
C LYS A 192 -1.26 1.88 -10.44
N LYS A 193 -1.65 0.99 -9.52
CA LYS A 193 -3.03 0.59 -9.26
C LYS A 193 -3.09 -0.07 -7.89
N THR A 194 -4.26 -0.01 -7.24
CA THR A 194 -4.49 -0.77 -6.01
C THR A 194 -4.28 -2.27 -6.24
N ASP A 195 -3.56 -2.91 -5.33
CA ASP A 195 -3.25 -4.34 -5.39
C ASP A 195 -3.46 -5.00 -4.02
N TYR A 196 -3.89 -6.26 -4.04
CA TYR A 196 -4.08 -7.08 -2.85
C TYR A 196 -3.15 -8.29 -2.87
N PHE A 197 -2.20 -8.34 -1.94
CA PHE A 197 -1.20 -9.38 -1.88
C PHE A 197 -0.89 -9.80 -0.44
N LYS A 198 -0.74 -11.10 -0.18
CA LYS A 198 -0.37 -11.68 1.14
C LYS A 198 -1.09 -11.05 2.36
N GLY A 199 -2.36 -10.68 2.21
CA GLY A 199 -3.15 -10.14 3.31
C GLY A 199 -3.11 -8.61 3.46
N PHE A 200 -2.47 -7.86 2.55
CA PHE A 200 -2.60 -6.40 2.53
C PHE A 200 -3.12 -5.86 1.20
N LEU A 201 -3.76 -4.70 1.29
CA LEU A 201 -4.24 -3.87 0.20
C LEU A 201 -3.40 -2.60 0.17
N THR A 202 -2.62 -2.40 -0.89
CA THR A 202 -1.84 -1.17 -1.10
C THR A 202 -2.63 -0.19 -1.94
N VAL A 203 -2.77 1.06 -1.48
CA VAL A 203 -3.70 2.03 -2.09
C VAL A 203 -3.08 3.37 -2.45
N ASP A 204 -1.77 3.57 -2.29
CA ASP A 204 -1.07 4.80 -2.72
C ASP A 204 -0.99 4.88 -4.26
N ASN A 205 -2.12 5.15 -4.91
CA ASN A 205 -2.25 5.29 -6.36
C ASN A 205 -2.53 6.75 -6.78
N PHE A 206 -2.33 7.71 -5.88
CA PHE A 206 -2.50 9.15 -6.13
C PHE A 206 -1.18 9.92 -6.20
N SER A 207 -0.07 9.28 -5.80
CA SER A 207 1.27 9.83 -5.93
C SER A 207 1.65 10.18 -7.38
N THR A 208 2.54 11.17 -7.51
CA THR A 208 2.99 11.73 -8.79
C THR A 208 4.49 11.58 -8.95
N TYR A 209 4.94 11.52 -10.19
CA TYR A 209 6.34 11.79 -10.52
C TYR A 209 6.67 13.27 -10.28
N GLN A 210 7.96 13.62 -10.30
CA GLN A 210 8.41 15.00 -10.09
C GLN A 210 7.81 16.00 -11.08
N ASP A 211 7.49 15.56 -12.31
CA ASP A 211 6.85 16.40 -13.33
C ASP A 211 5.33 16.57 -13.14
N GLY A 212 4.77 16.03 -12.06
CA GLY A 212 3.34 16.07 -11.74
C GLY A 212 2.51 14.99 -12.44
N THR A 213 3.13 14.13 -13.27
CA THR A 213 2.42 13.03 -13.91
C THR A 213 1.96 12.01 -12.86
N PRO A 214 0.68 11.59 -12.84
CA PRO A 214 0.22 10.55 -11.93
C PRO A 214 0.98 9.23 -12.13
N ILE A 215 1.39 8.61 -11.03
CA ILE A 215 1.95 7.25 -11.04
C ILE A 215 0.83 6.23 -11.19
N GLY A 216 -0.24 6.41 -10.43
CA GLY A 216 -1.37 5.49 -10.33
C GLY A 216 -2.60 5.88 -11.11
N ASP A 217 -3.59 5.00 -11.07
CA ASP A 217 -4.90 5.19 -11.70
C ASP A 217 -5.83 6.14 -10.94
N GLN A 218 -5.41 6.65 -9.77
CA GLN A 218 -6.12 7.64 -8.95
C GLN A 218 -7.56 7.24 -8.63
N ARG A 219 -7.76 5.97 -8.26
CA ARG A 219 -9.07 5.40 -7.92
C ARG A 219 -9.18 5.09 -6.44
N PHE A 220 -10.27 5.55 -5.85
CA PHE A 220 -10.62 5.24 -4.46
C PHE A 220 -11.17 3.83 -4.32
N VAL A 221 -10.95 3.27 -3.13
CA VAL A 221 -11.44 1.95 -2.77
C VAL A 221 -12.30 2.02 -1.52
N TRP A 222 -13.15 1.01 -1.38
CA TRP A 222 -13.85 0.72 -0.16
C TRP A 222 -13.45 -0.64 0.38
N VAL A 223 -13.58 -0.82 1.70
CA VAL A 223 -13.30 -2.09 2.38
C VAL A 223 -14.48 -2.46 3.28
N ASP A 224 -15.05 -3.65 3.10
CA ASP A 224 -15.93 -4.27 4.09
C ASP A 224 -15.06 -4.99 5.12
N THR A 225 -15.00 -4.41 6.30
CA THR A 225 -14.10 -4.87 7.36
C THR A 225 -14.57 -6.14 8.05
N THR A 226 -15.86 -6.48 7.92
CA THR A 226 -16.46 -7.66 8.53
C THR A 226 -16.11 -8.93 7.76
N CYS A 227 -16.07 -8.86 6.42
CA CYS A 227 -15.70 -9.98 5.55
C CYS A 227 -14.32 -9.85 4.89
N SER A 228 -13.60 -8.76 5.15
CA SER A 228 -12.28 -8.46 4.56
C SER A 228 -12.32 -8.45 3.02
N GLN A 229 -13.38 -7.88 2.45
CA GLN A 229 -13.53 -7.65 1.02
C GLN A 229 -13.27 -6.19 0.70
N TRP A 230 -12.86 -5.91 -0.52
CA TRP A 230 -12.66 -4.55 -1.00
C TRP A 230 -13.15 -4.42 -2.44
N GLY A 231 -13.33 -3.19 -2.91
CA GLY A 231 -13.64 -2.91 -4.31
C GLY A 231 -13.39 -1.44 -4.65
N TYR A 232 -13.36 -1.12 -5.93
CA TYR A 232 -13.30 0.27 -6.36
C TYR A 232 -14.64 0.97 -6.16
N VAL A 233 -14.59 2.23 -5.72
CA VAL A 233 -15.81 3.00 -5.44
C VAL A 233 -16.60 3.30 -6.72
N ASP A 234 -15.91 3.63 -7.81
CA ASP A 234 -16.51 3.89 -9.13
C ASP A 234 -17.14 2.64 -9.79
N GLN A 235 -16.94 1.45 -9.21
CA GLN A 235 -17.59 0.18 -9.61
C GLN A 235 -18.74 -0.22 -8.65
N GLY A 236 -19.13 0.68 -7.76
CA GLY A 236 -20.22 0.48 -6.81
C GLY A 236 -19.87 -0.55 -5.73
N ASN A 237 -20.81 -1.46 -5.45
CA ASN A 237 -20.67 -2.47 -4.39
C ASN A 237 -20.10 -3.81 -4.88
N THR A 238 -19.45 -3.84 -6.04
CA THR A 238 -18.87 -5.07 -6.59
C THR A 238 -17.51 -5.30 -5.93
N PRO A 239 -17.34 -6.34 -5.10
CA PRO A 239 -16.04 -6.64 -4.52
C PRO A 239 -15.09 -7.13 -5.61
N GLU A 240 -13.85 -6.69 -5.54
CA GLU A 240 -12.75 -7.24 -6.33
C GLU A 240 -12.48 -8.68 -5.89
N ILE A 241 -12.30 -9.55 -6.89
CA ILE A 241 -12.07 -10.96 -6.65
C ILE A 241 -10.57 -11.16 -6.46
N PRO A 242 -10.12 -11.71 -5.32
CA PRO A 242 -8.71 -12.00 -5.12
C PRO A 242 -8.19 -12.86 -6.25
N MET A 243 -7.07 -12.45 -6.83
CA MET A 243 -6.47 -13.21 -7.91
C MET A 243 -6.04 -14.59 -7.42
N ASP A 244 -6.11 -15.59 -8.30
CA ASP A 244 -5.61 -16.93 -7.99
C ASP A 244 -4.13 -16.82 -7.57
N LYS A 245 -3.79 -17.38 -6.39
CA LYS A 245 -2.42 -17.39 -5.86
C LYS A 245 -1.43 -17.95 -6.89
N LYS A 246 -1.88 -18.88 -7.74
CA LYS A 246 -1.08 -19.47 -8.81
C LYS A 246 -0.75 -18.52 -9.96
N SER A 247 -1.45 -17.40 -10.07
CA SER A 247 -1.25 -16.41 -11.14
C SER A 247 -0.28 -15.30 -10.73
N ASP A 248 0.06 -15.20 -9.45
CA ASP A 248 0.95 -14.17 -8.91
C ASP A 248 2.33 -14.76 -8.59
N ILE A 249 3.33 -14.34 -9.36
CA ILE A 249 4.70 -14.82 -9.24
C ILE A 249 5.34 -14.51 -7.88
N ARG A 250 4.84 -13.52 -7.14
CA ARG A 250 5.31 -13.18 -5.78
C ARG A 250 5.01 -14.27 -4.74
N ASN A 251 4.18 -15.25 -5.08
CA ASN A 251 3.94 -16.43 -4.25
C ASN A 251 5.00 -17.54 -4.38
N TYR A 252 5.98 -17.39 -5.27
CA TYR A 252 7.00 -18.38 -5.56
C TYR A 252 8.36 -17.96 -4.99
N ASN A 253 9.17 -18.93 -4.59
CA ASN A 253 10.51 -18.73 -4.04
C ASN A 253 11.60 -19.07 -5.07
N VAL A 254 12.81 -18.54 -4.86
CA VAL A 254 14.00 -18.97 -5.61
C VAL A 254 14.13 -20.48 -5.55
N GLY A 255 14.28 -21.11 -6.71
CA GLY A 255 14.40 -22.56 -6.84
C GLY A 255 13.06 -23.30 -6.96
N ASP A 256 11.92 -22.61 -6.86
CA ASP A 256 10.64 -23.22 -7.20
C ASP A 256 10.62 -23.59 -8.69
N TRP A 257 10.23 -24.85 -8.97
CA TRP A 257 10.01 -25.33 -10.33
C TRP A 257 8.61 -24.97 -10.77
N VAL A 258 8.52 -24.18 -11.84
CA VAL A 258 7.25 -23.62 -12.33
C VAL A 258 7.03 -24.02 -13.78
N LEU A 259 5.82 -24.45 -14.08
CA LEU A 259 5.30 -24.42 -15.45
C LEU A 259 4.78 -23.01 -15.72
N PHE A 260 5.26 -22.38 -16.78
CA PHE A 260 4.79 -21.06 -17.19
C PHE A 260 4.41 -21.05 -18.66
N ARG A 261 3.35 -20.31 -18.96
CA ARG A 261 2.79 -20.17 -20.30
C ARG A 261 3.29 -18.88 -20.94
N LEU A 262 3.88 -18.98 -22.13
CA LEU A 262 4.21 -17.86 -22.99
C LEU A 262 3.27 -17.84 -24.20
N LYS A 263 2.77 -16.66 -24.54
CA LYS A 263 2.05 -16.42 -25.80
C LYS A 263 2.81 -15.38 -26.60
N ALA A 264 3.31 -15.75 -27.77
CA ALA A 264 3.94 -14.81 -28.68
C ALA A 264 2.88 -13.88 -29.29
N LEU A 265 3.24 -12.60 -29.51
CA LEU A 265 2.33 -11.57 -30.04
C LEU A 265 1.61 -11.98 -31.34
N ASP A 266 2.27 -12.81 -32.16
CA ASP A 266 1.80 -13.21 -33.49
C ASP A 266 1.38 -14.69 -33.59
N SER A 267 1.18 -15.38 -32.45
CA SER A 267 0.81 -16.80 -32.41
C SER A 267 -0.51 -17.04 -31.68
N GLU A 268 -1.39 -17.84 -32.27
CA GLU A 268 -2.57 -18.38 -31.58
C GLU A 268 -2.25 -19.60 -30.71
N GLU A 269 -1.05 -20.18 -30.85
CA GLU A 269 -0.62 -21.33 -30.06
C GLU A 269 0.00 -20.90 -28.74
N ASP A 270 -0.51 -21.48 -27.64
CA ASP A 270 0.09 -21.36 -26.32
C ASP A 270 1.36 -22.23 -26.26
N GLU A 271 2.50 -21.63 -25.90
CA GLU A 271 3.71 -22.38 -25.59
C GLU A 271 3.84 -22.58 -24.08
N TYR A 272 4.03 -23.83 -23.67
CA TYR A 272 4.23 -24.22 -22.27
C TYR A 272 5.70 -24.56 -22.04
N HIS A 273 6.33 -23.85 -21.10
CA HIS A 273 7.74 -24.04 -20.76
C HIS A 273 7.86 -24.39 -19.28
N GLU A 274 8.70 -25.39 -18.97
CA GLU A 274 9.11 -25.70 -17.60
C GLU A 274 10.38 -24.91 -17.27
N GLY A 275 10.41 -24.26 -16.11
CA GLY A 275 11.57 -23.48 -15.68
C GLY A 275 11.77 -23.45 -14.16
N VAL A 276 12.88 -22.84 -13.76
CA VAL A 276 13.19 -22.54 -12.37
C VAL A 276 12.99 -21.04 -12.17
N VAL A 277 12.34 -20.66 -11.08
CA VAL A 277 12.30 -19.26 -10.63
C VAL A 277 13.68 -18.89 -10.06
N GLU A 278 14.38 -17.97 -10.71
CA GLU A 278 15.58 -17.35 -10.16
C GLU A 278 15.28 -15.88 -9.83
N ILE A 279 15.33 -15.53 -8.55
CA ILE A 279 15.27 -14.11 -8.14
C ILE A 279 16.69 -13.58 -8.24
N ILE A 280 16.94 -12.66 -9.17
CA ILE A 280 18.21 -11.97 -9.26
C ILE A 280 18.08 -10.64 -8.52
N ASP A 281 18.64 -10.61 -7.31
CA ASP A 281 18.69 -9.43 -6.43
C ASP A 281 19.88 -8.52 -6.80
N ARG A 282 20.04 -8.16 -8.08
CA ARG A 282 21.27 -7.49 -8.57
C ARG A 282 21.07 -6.25 -9.45
N TYR A 283 19.99 -5.48 -9.27
CA TYR A 283 19.97 -4.15 -9.84
C TYR A 283 20.53 -3.11 -8.85
N ARG A 284 21.37 -2.20 -9.39
CA ARG A 284 22.12 -1.19 -8.62
C ARG A 284 21.22 -0.18 -7.89
N ASP A 285 19.92 -0.21 -8.15
CA ASP A 285 18.88 0.66 -7.60
C ASP A 285 18.06 0.00 -6.47
N GLY A 286 18.38 -1.24 -6.09
CA GLY A 286 17.69 -1.95 -5.00
C GLY A 286 16.33 -2.54 -5.39
N ARG A 287 15.95 -2.52 -6.67
CA ARG A 287 14.68 -3.07 -7.14
C ARG A 287 14.79 -4.59 -7.30
N SER A 288 13.86 -5.32 -6.69
CA SER A 288 13.80 -6.77 -6.83
C SER A 288 13.23 -7.16 -8.19
N SER A 289 13.77 -8.22 -8.80
CA SER A 289 13.28 -8.73 -10.09
C SER A 289 13.34 -10.25 -10.14
N ILE A 290 12.45 -10.84 -10.92
CA ILE A 290 12.38 -12.29 -11.14
C ILE A 290 12.81 -12.59 -12.57
N ASP A 291 13.85 -13.41 -12.68
CA ASP A 291 14.24 -14.00 -13.95
C ASP A 291 13.67 -15.41 -14.03
N VAL A 292 13.01 -15.68 -15.15
CA VAL A 292 12.48 -17.01 -15.45
C VAL A 292 13.52 -17.71 -16.32
N MET A 293 14.04 -18.84 -15.84
CA MET A 293 15.09 -19.59 -16.49
C MET A 293 14.57 -20.96 -16.92
N CYS A 294 14.86 -21.40 -18.14
CA CYS A 294 14.72 -22.80 -18.56
C CYS A 294 16.12 -23.41 -18.68
N LYS A 295 16.51 -24.25 -17.71
CA LYS A 295 17.88 -24.74 -17.55
C LYS A 295 18.87 -23.56 -17.42
N ASN A 296 19.70 -23.30 -18.43
CA ASN A 296 20.67 -22.19 -18.47
C ASN A 296 20.27 -21.08 -19.46
N ILE A 297 19.04 -21.13 -19.98
CA ILE A 297 18.54 -20.16 -20.94
C ILE A 297 17.67 -19.16 -20.19
N PHE A 298 18.05 -17.89 -20.25
CA PHE A 298 17.23 -16.78 -19.80
C PHE A 298 16.00 -16.65 -20.71
N ILE A 299 14.83 -16.68 -20.11
CA ILE A 299 13.56 -16.63 -20.85
C ILE A 299 12.93 -15.25 -20.73
N LYS A 300 12.82 -14.71 -19.51
CA LYS A 300 12.15 -13.44 -19.28
C LYS A 300 12.60 -12.80 -17.98
N HIS A 301 12.78 -11.48 -18.02
CA HIS A 301 12.96 -10.64 -16.84
C HIS A 301 11.63 -10.01 -16.45
N VAL A 302 11.30 -10.07 -15.16
CA VAL A 302 10.08 -9.52 -14.59
C VAL A 302 10.46 -8.62 -13.41
N PRO A 303 10.50 -7.30 -13.61
CA PRO A 303 10.64 -6.36 -12.50
C PRO A 303 9.47 -6.54 -11.53
N LEU A 304 9.71 -6.64 -10.21
CA LEU A 304 8.62 -6.81 -9.23
C LEU A 304 7.70 -5.58 -9.19
N GLU A 305 8.20 -4.41 -9.56
CA GLU A 305 7.42 -3.18 -9.80
C GLU A 305 6.44 -3.27 -10.99
N ASN A 306 6.69 -4.18 -11.94
CA ASN A 306 5.87 -4.39 -13.13
C ASN A 306 5.11 -5.73 -13.09
N VAL A 307 5.17 -6.47 -11.97
CA VAL A 307 4.32 -7.67 -11.80
C VAL A 307 2.85 -7.28 -11.90
N ILE A 308 2.46 -6.11 -11.38
CA ILE A 308 1.11 -5.56 -11.53
C ILE A 308 0.75 -5.39 -13.03
N GLU A 309 1.65 -4.84 -13.86
CA GLU A 309 1.40 -4.63 -15.30
C GLU A 309 1.22 -5.95 -16.08
N LEU A 310 2.05 -6.95 -15.82
CA LEU A 310 1.98 -8.25 -16.50
C LEU A 310 0.70 -9.04 -16.16
N MET A 311 -0.05 -8.64 -15.13
CA MET A 311 -1.25 -9.32 -14.64
C MET A 311 -2.56 -8.67 -15.11
N THR A 312 -2.54 -7.40 -15.56
CA THR A 312 -3.72 -6.64 -16.03
C THR A 312 -3.96 -6.67 -17.54
N VAL A 313 -3.09 -7.30 -18.32
CA VAL A 313 -3.16 -7.33 -19.79
C VAL A 313 -4.20 -8.37 -20.26
N GLY A 314 -5.47 -8.08 -19.98
CA GLY A 314 -6.60 -8.93 -20.36
C GLY A 314 -7.95 -8.23 -20.47
N ILE A 315 -8.04 -6.90 -20.29
CA ILE A 315 -9.34 -6.21 -20.24
C ILE A 315 -9.51 -5.09 -21.28
N ASN A 316 -8.44 -4.53 -21.85
CA ASN A 316 -8.55 -3.61 -23.00
C ASN A 316 -7.83 -4.23 -24.20
N GLY A 317 -8.55 -4.40 -25.30
CA GLY A 317 -8.26 -5.29 -26.43
C GLY A 317 -7.00 -5.04 -27.27
N ASP A 318 -5.95 -4.42 -26.72
CA ASP A 318 -4.68 -4.19 -27.41
C ASP A 318 -3.45 -4.75 -26.68
N SER A 319 -3.65 -5.66 -25.72
CA SER A 319 -2.58 -6.57 -25.34
C SER A 319 -3.17 -7.82 -24.68
N CYS A 320 -2.86 -8.99 -25.24
CA CYS A 320 -3.31 -10.29 -24.77
C CYS A 320 -2.13 -11.04 -24.15
N LEU A 321 -1.87 -10.76 -22.88
CA LEU A 321 -1.02 -11.52 -21.99
C LEU A 321 -1.92 -11.86 -20.81
N LEU A 322 -2.79 -12.86 -21.01
CA LEU A 322 -3.42 -13.53 -19.89
C LEU A 322 -2.33 -13.83 -18.85
N PRO A 323 -2.57 -13.58 -17.54
CA PRO A 323 -1.54 -13.77 -16.53
C PRO A 323 -0.95 -15.17 -16.68
N PRO A 324 0.39 -15.31 -16.66
CA PRO A 324 1.00 -16.62 -16.69
C PRO A 324 0.41 -17.44 -15.54
N ARG A 325 -0.24 -18.56 -15.86
CA ARG A 325 -0.60 -19.56 -14.84
C ARG A 325 0.71 -20.23 -14.45
N TRP A 326 1.13 -20.03 -13.21
CA TRP A 326 2.30 -20.68 -12.66
C TRP A 326 1.82 -21.90 -11.87
N GLU A 327 2.31 -23.08 -12.21
CA GLU A 327 2.03 -24.28 -11.40
C GLU A 327 3.32 -24.82 -10.82
N LYS A 328 3.39 -24.86 -9.47
CA LYS A 328 4.49 -25.52 -8.76
C LYS A 328 4.38 -27.02 -9.04
N ILE A 329 5.44 -27.62 -9.57
CA ILE A 329 5.49 -29.06 -9.85
C ILE A 329 6.09 -29.76 -8.61
N PRO A 330 5.30 -30.52 -7.83
CA PRO A 330 5.80 -31.15 -6.61
C PRO A 330 6.81 -32.26 -6.92
N GLY A 331 7.89 -32.34 -6.12
CA GLY A 331 8.84 -33.47 -6.17
C GLY A 331 10.06 -33.31 -7.07
N LYS A 332 10.24 -32.15 -7.72
CA LYS A 332 11.51 -31.79 -8.38
C LYS A 332 12.20 -30.70 -7.56
N ILE A 333 13.18 -31.11 -6.76
CA ILE A 333 14.10 -30.22 -6.04
C ILE A 333 15.44 -30.29 -6.78
N VAL A 334 15.99 -29.14 -7.17
CA VAL A 334 17.37 -29.10 -7.64
C VAL A 334 18.27 -29.04 -6.40
N GLU A 335 18.89 -30.17 -6.04
CA GLU A 335 20.09 -30.12 -5.20
C GLU A 335 21.16 -29.37 -5.99
N ARG A 336 21.56 -28.19 -5.51
CA ARG A 336 22.72 -27.50 -6.08
C ARG A 336 23.98 -28.34 -5.81
N GLN A 337 24.74 -28.62 -6.86
CA GLN A 337 26.18 -28.84 -6.73
C GLN A 337 26.91 -27.49 -6.70
#